data_AF-A0A536F6I8-F1
#
_entry.id   AF-A0A536F6I8-F1
#
_cell.length_a   1.000
_cell.length_b   1.000
_cell.length_c   1.000
_cell.angle_alpha   90.00
_cell.angle_beta   90.00
_cell.angle_gamma   90.00
#
_symmetry.space_group_name_H-M   'P 1'
#
loop_
_entity.id
_entity.type
_entity.pdbx_description
1 polymer ?
#
loop_
_entity_poly.entity_id
_entity_poly.type
_entity_poly.pdbx_seq_one_letter_code
_entity_poly.pdbx_strand_id
1 'polypeptide(L)'
;MSTSRRLICSAGLVVLGILGAAPMTASAAEPVISTRTITVSNPSPSISCRPYGYSFGTLATFTAEFHLIQFFEGSTLVKQINHIDTTGTLYRSDDLSKTIPYGANLTRTFDPAANTITITGLFRYTHPDGSGMVALDAGRTFVVPPTVISDTGPTMVEWQMAVCAALAAE
;
A
#
# COMPACT_ATOMS: atom_id res chain seq x y z
N MET A 1 -61.21 -51.90 -40.14
CA MET A 1 -60.81 -50.71 -39.35
C MET A 1 -60.16 -49.74 -40.32
N SER A 2 -60.88 -48.72 -40.81
CA SER A 2 -60.99 -47.35 -40.23
C SER A 2 -59.63 -46.63 -40.28
N THR A 3 -59.40 -45.42 -40.79
CA THR A 3 -60.20 -44.36 -41.43
C THR A 3 -59.19 -43.31 -41.94
N SER A 4 -59.69 -42.50 -42.88
CA SER A 4 -59.19 -41.24 -43.41
C SER A 4 -58.74 -40.16 -42.39
N ARG A 5 -58.10 -39.08 -42.90
CA ARG A 5 -58.00 -37.67 -42.43
C ARG A 5 -56.65 -37.20 -41.87
N ARG A 6 -56.16 -35.95 -42.00
CA ARG A 6 -56.35 -34.73 -42.84
C ARG A 6 -55.77 -33.57 -41.98
N LEU A 7 -55.23 -32.51 -42.62
CA LEU A 7 -55.15 -31.09 -42.16
C LEU A 7 -54.07 -30.79 -41.07
N ILE A 8 -53.47 -29.61 -40.87
CA ILE A 8 -53.44 -28.25 -41.47
C ILE A 8 -52.40 -27.41 -40.67
N CYS A 9 -51.82 -26.38 -41.30
CA CYS A 9 -51.26 -25.09 -40.77
C CYS A 9 -50.45 -25.08 -39.45
N SER A 10 -49.35 -24.32 -39.35
CA SER A 10 -49.44 -22.85 -39.28
C SER A 10 -48.09 -22.17 -39.44
N ALA A 11 -48.14 -21.01 -40.08
CA ALA A 11 -47.07 -20.03 -40.26
C ALA A 11 -46.51 -19.50 -38.92
N GLY A 12 -45.25 -19.06 -38.95
CA GLY A 12 -44.62 -18.35 -37.84
C GLY A 12 -43.31 -17.69 -38.26
N LEU A 13 -43.42 -16.65 -39.07
CA LEU A 13 -42.37 -15.63 -39.24
C LEU A 13 -42.09 -15.02 -37.85
N VAL A 14 -40.89 -15.22 -37.31
CA VAL A 14 -40.39 -14.37 -36.21
C VAL A 14 -39.13 -13.68 -36.71
N VAL A 15 -39.34 -12.44 -37.13
CA VAL A 15 -38.32 -11.42 -37.33
C VAL A 15 -37.66 -11.18 -35.97
N LEU A 16 -36.47 -11.75 -35.73
CA LEU A 16 -35.62 -11.28 -34.63
C LEU A 16 -34.95 -9.98 -35.09
N GLY A 17 -35.49 -8.86 -34.60
CA GLY A 17 -34.92 -7.53 -34.79
C GLY A 17 -33.49 -7.50 -34.26
N ILE A 18 -32.56 -7.19 -35.16
CA ILE A 18 -31.21 -6.74 -34.82
C ILE A 18 -31.36 -5.32 -34.28
N LEU A 19 -31.74 -5.21 -33.01
CA LEU A 19 -31.58 -3.96 -32.26
C LEU A 19 -30.08 -3.80 -32.02
N GLY A 20 -29.50 -2.84 -32.74
CA GLY A 20 -28.11 -2.46 -32.59
C GLY A 20 -27.80 -2.17 -31.13
N ALA A 21 -26.92 -3.00 -30.55
CA ALA A 21 -26.25 -2.68 -29.31
C ALA A 21 -25.37 -1.47 -29.60
N ALA A 22 -25.89 -0.26 -29.35
CA ALA A 22 -25.05 0.91 -29.24
C ALA A 22 -23.98 0.59 -28.19
N PRO A 23 -22.68 0.75 -28.49
CA PRO A 23 -21.64 0.56 -27.50
C PRO A 23 -21.89 1.62 -26.41
N MET A 24 -22.42 1.19 -25.27
CA MET A 24 -22.39 2.00 -24.07
C MET A 24 -20.92 2.15 -23.71
N THR A 25 -20.31 3.24 -24.14
CA THR A 25 -19.00 3.65 -23.65
C THR A 25 -19.19 3.93 -22.17
N ALA A 26 -18.80 2.96 -21.32
CA ALA A 26 -18.70 3.20 -19.90
C ALA A 26 -17.67 4.32 -19.71
N SER A 27 -18.14 5.54 -19.47
CA SER A 27 -17.29 6.66 -19.07
C SER A 27 -16.89 6.42 -17.64
N ALA A 28 -15.80 5.67 -17.43
CA ALA A 28 -15.18 5.61 -16.11
C ALA A 28 -14.76 7.04 -15.72
N ALA A 29 -15.15 7.50 -14.53
CA ALA A 29 -14.69 8.78 -14.02
C ALA A 29 -13.15 8.74 -13.90
N GLU A 30 -12.49 9.84 -14.24
CA GLU A 30 -11.05 9.95 -14.05
C GLU A 30 -10.69 9.84 -12.55
N PRO A 31 -9.56 9.22 -12.21
CA PRO A 31 -9.13 9.13 -10.82
C PRO A 31 -8.80 10.50 -10.24
N VAL A 32 -9.10 10.69 -8.96
CA VAL A 32 -8.70 11.88 -8.21
C VAL A 32 -7.25 11.69 -7.75
N ILE A 33 -6.37 12.61 -8.14
CA ILE A 33 -4.96 12.59 -7.78
C ILE A 33 -4.67 13.76 -6.84
N SER A 34 -3.98 13.48 -5.73
CA SER A 34 -3.51 14.52 -4.80
C SER A 34 -2.13 14.17 -4.25
N THR A 35 -1.38 15.20 -3.88
CA THR A 35 -0.10 15.03 -3.21
C THR A 35 -0.17 15.68 -1.83
N ARG A 36 0.40 15.01 -0.83
CA ARG A 36 0.55 15.54 0.53
C ARG A 36 1.99 15.37 0.96
N THR A 37 2.53 16.37 1.63
CA THR A 37 3.87 16.30 2.23
C THR A 37 3.76 16.45 3.75
N ILE A 38 4.52 15.65 4.48
CA ILE A 38 4.68 15.76 5.93
C ILE A 38 6.18 15.94 6.21
N THR A 39 6.53 16.96 6.98
CA THR A 39 7.92 17.22 7.37
C THR A 39 8.03 17.28 8.89
N VAL A 40 9.02 16.56 9.41
CA VAL A 40 9.50 16.63 10.79
C VAL A 40 10.91 17.19 10.75
N SER A 41 11.01 18.51 10.92
CA SER A 41 12.27 19.25 10.81
C SER A 41 13.09 19.26 12.11
N ASN A 42 12.42 19.11 13.26
CA ASN A 42 13.09 19.03 14.56
C ASN A 42 13.16 17.56 15.01
N PRO A 43 14.33 17.07 15.48
CA PRO A 43 14.47 15.69 15.95
C PRO A 43 13.40 15.35 17.00
N SER A 44 12.57 14.37 16.67
CA SER A 44 11.43 13.93 17.50
C SER A 44 11.59 12.47 17.91
N PRO A 45 11.15 12.04 19.11
CA PRO A 45 11.25 10.64 19.55
C PRO A 45 10.70 9.64 18.53
N SER A 46 11.46 8.57 18.29
CA SER A 46 11.14 7.55 17.26
C SER A 46 11.12 6.12 17.82
N ILE A 47 12.26 5.58 18.24
CA ILE A 47 12.38 4.18 18.73
C ILE A 47 12.98 4.19 20.13
N SER A 48 12.49 3.32 21.02
CA SER A 48 13.17 3.02 22.28
C SER A 48 14.14 1.87 22.08
N CYS A 49 15.43 2.06 22.38
CA CYS A 49 16.44 0.99 22.28
C CYS A 49 16.63 0.21 23.60
N ARG A 50 15.93 0.62 24.67
CA ARG A 50 15.96 -0.06 25.98
C ARG A 50 15.53 -1.52 25.95
N PRO A 51 14.47 -1.92 25.20
CA PRO A 51 14.08 -3.33 25.07
C PRO A 51 15.17 -4.20 24.44
N TYR A 52 16.15 -3.59 23.77
CA TYR A 52 17.22 -4.26 23.04
C TYR A 52 18.59 -4.17 23.74
N GLY A 53 18.62 -3.74 25.01
CA GLY A 53 19.82 -3.70 25.83
C GLY A 53 20.63 -2.39 25.78
N TYR A 54 20.13 -1.36 25.12
CA TYR A 54 20.81 -0.06 25.01
C TYR A 54 20.18 1.00 25.92
N SER A 55 20.99 1.91 26.47
CA SER A 55 20.52 2.94 27.41
C SER A 55 19.82 4.14 26.76
N PHE A 56 19.91 4.26 25.43
CA PHE A 56 19.40 5.39 24.66
C PHE A 56 18.08 5.07 23.93
N GLY A 57 17.46 6.09 23.35
CA GLY A 57 16.43 5.97 22.31
C GLY A 57 16.91 6.63 21.02
N THR A 58 16.04 6.69 20.02
CA THR A 58 16.32 7.40 18.77
C THR A 58 15.41 8.60 18.60
N LEU A 59 15.94 9.62 17.92
CA LEU A 59 15.17 10.74 17.39
C LEU A 59 15.12 10.63 15.87
N ALA A 60 14.13 11.23 15.23
CA ALA A 60 13.99 11.24 13.77
C ALA A 60 13.71 12.64 13.25
N THR A 61 14.31 12.95 12.09
CA THR A 61 13.87 14.02 11.18
C THR A 61 13.55 13.38 9.85
N PHE A 62 12.47 13.78 9.17
CA PHE A 62 12.14 13.24 7.87
C PHE A 62 11.20 14.14 7.07
N THR A 63 11.21 13.97 5.75
CA THR A 63 10.18 14.43 4.84
C THR A 63 9.55 13.21 4.19
N ALA A 64 8.23 13.11 4.27
CA ALA A 64 7.44 12.08 3.65
C ALA A 64 6.49 12.70 2.62
N GLU A 65 6.58 12.25 1.38
CA GLU A 65 5.69 12.61 0.29
C GLU A 65 4.72 11.46 0.02
N PHE A 66 3.45 11.81 -0.12
CA PHE A 66 2.35 10.88 -0.34
C PHE A 66 1.65 11.27 -1.64
N HIS A 67 1.74 10.43 -2.65
CA HIS A 67 1.00 10.57 -3.90
C HIS A 67 -0.21 9.66 -3.88
N LEU A 68 -1.38 10.26 -3.66
CA LEU A 68 -2.64 9.59 -3.49
C LEU A 68 -3.43 9.59 -4.81
N ILE A 69 -3.86 8.42 -5.26
CA ILE A 69 -4.72 8.21 -6.42
C ILE A 69 -5.97 7.46 -5.96
N GLN A 70 -7.14 8.04 -6.18
CA GLN A 70 -8.42 7.48 -5.76
C GLN A 70 -9.32 7.23 -6.98
N PHE A 71 -9.87 6.02 -7.06
CA PHE A 71 -10.76 5.58 -8.12
C PHE A 71 -12.18 5.46 -7.57
N PHE A 72 -13.16 5.99 -8.29
CA PHE A 72 -14.56 6.03 -7.86
C PHE A 72 -15.49 5.45 -8.92
N GLU A 73 -16.54 4.79 -8.46
CA GLU A 73 -17.75 4.49 -9.23
C GLU A 73 -18.90 5.33 -8.67
N GLY A 74 -19.26 6.40 -9.40
CA GLY A 74 -20.14 7.44 -8.85
C GLY A 74 -19.48 8.14 -7.65
N SER A 75 -20.12 8.08 -6.49
CA SER A 75 -19.57 8.60 -5.22
C SER A 75 -18.89 7.53 -4.36
N THR A 76 -18.84 6.29 -4.82
CA THR A 76 -18.29 5.16 -4.07
C THR A 76 -16.81 4.99 -4.39
N LEU A 77 -15.94 5.03 -3.38
CA LEU A 77 -14.52 4.70 -3.54
C LEU A 77 -14.39 3.20 -3.82
N VAL A 78 -13.72 2.84 -4.91
CA VAL A 78 -13.50 1.43 -5.31
C VAL A 78 -12.04 1.01 -5.25
N LYS A 79 -11.10 1.96 -5.27
CA LYS A 79 -9.67 1.69 -5.08
C LYS A 79 -8.95 2.95 -4.65
N GLN A 80 -7.95 2.79 -3.80
CA GLN A 80 -7.02 3.85 -3.46
C GLN A 80 -5.59 3.34 -3.56
N ILE A 81 -4.73 4.09 -4.24
CA ILE A 81 -3.29 3.84 -4.32
C ILE A 81 -2.57 5.02 -3.67
N ASN A 82 -1.59 4.74 -2.83
CA ASN A 82 -0.76 5.75 -2.19
C ASN A 82 0.71 5.37 -2.36
N HIS A 83 1.45 6.13 -3.16
CA HIS A 83 2.90 6.02 -3.23
C HIS A 83 3.50 6.89 -2.13
N ILE A 84 4.38 6.30 -1.32
CA ILE A 84 4.96 6.94 -0.15
C ILE A 84 6.47 6.90 -0.29
N ASP A 85 7.06 8.08 -0.34
CA ASP A 85 8.49 8.28 -0.38
C ASP A 85 8.91 9.07 0.85
N THR A 86 9.80 8.50 1.65
CA THR A 86 10.31 9.13 2.86
C THR A 86 11.82 9.17 2.83
N THR A 87 12.37 10.33 3.16
CA THR A 87 13.81 10.54 3.36
C THR A 87 14.02 11.25 4.69
N GLY A 88 15.08 10.89 5.40
CA GLY A 88 15.31 11.39 6.74
C GLY A 88 16.55 10.79 7.40
N THR A 89 16.65 11.07 8.69
CA THR A 89 17.79 10.71 9.53
C THR A 89 17.29 10.26 10.89
N LEU A 90 17.85 9.17 11.39
CA LEU A 90 17.72 8.76 12.78
C LEU A 90 18.97 9.19 13.54
N TYR A 91 18.78 9.68 14.75
CA TYR A 91 19.83 10.14 15.67
C TYR A 91 19.79 9.31 16.94
N ARG A 92 20.93 9.17 17.60
CA ARG A 92 20.94 8.73 19.00
C ARG A 92 20.41 9.86 19.90
N SER A 93 19.53 9.53 20.84
CA SER A 93 18.84 10.55 21.65
C SER A 93 19.75 11.30 22.63
N ASP A 94 20.89 10.72 22.97
CA ASP A 94 21.88 11.27 23.91
C ASP A 94 23.13 11.83 23.21
N ASP A 95 23.27 11.63 21.89
CA ASP A 95 24.38 12.11 21.08
C ASP A 95 23.93 12.31 19.63
N LEU A 96 23.60 13.55 19.27
CA LEU A 96 23.09 13.91 17.95
C LEU A 96 24.14 13.82 16.83
N SER A 97 25.42 13.59 17.16
CA SER A 97 26.45 13.37 16.13
C SER A 97 26.37 11.96 15.53
N LYS A 98 25.75 11.01 16.23
CA LYS A 98 25.59 9.63 15.78
C LYS A 98 24.28 9.48 15.03
N THR A 99 24.40 9.25 13.73
CA THR A 99 23.24 9.28 12.83
C THR A 99 23.28 8.14 11.84
N ILE A 100 22.10 7.73 11.39
CA ILE A 100 21.96 6.85 10.23
C ILE A 100 20.88 7.39 9.28
N PRO A 101 21.08 7.31 7.96
CA PRO A 101 20.02 7.56 6.98
C PRO A 101 18.80 6.69 7.26
N TYR A 102 17.61 7.27 7.09
CA TYR A 102 16.31 6.62 7.28
C TYR A 102 15.37 6.98 6.13
N GLY A 103 14.63 6.02 5.62
CA GLY A 103 13.67 6.27 4.56
C GLY A 103 12.61 5.20 4.41
N ALA A 104 11.72 5.44 3.44
CA ALA A 104 10.71 4.49 2.97
C ALA A 104 10.47 4.75 1.47
N ASN A 105 10.17 3.71 0.72
CA ASN A 105 9.70 3.81 -0.66
C ASN A 105 8.72 2.66 -0.88
N LEU A 106 7.43 2.95 -0.76
CA LEU A 106 6.40 1.91 -0.78
C LEU A 106 5.16 2.38 -1.52
N THR A 107 4.38 1.42 -2.00
CA THR A 107 3.04 1.63 -2.54
C THR A 107 2.03 0.89 -1.66
N ARG A 108 1.07 1.63 -1.12
CA ARG A 108 -0.08 1.10 -0.38
C ARG A 108 -1.32 1.15 -1.27
N THR A 109 -1.86 0.00 -1.62
CA THR A 109 -3.16 -0.13 -2.30
C THR A 109 -4.23 -0.54 -1.30
N PHE A 110 -5.37 0.15 -1.27
CA PHE A 110 -6.56 -0.23 -0.52
C PHE A 110 -7.68 -0.58 -1.49
N ASP A 111 -8.25 -1.77 -1.31
CA ASP A 111 -9.44 -2.26 -1.99
C ASP A 111 -10.58 -2.30 -0.96
N PRO A 112 -11.55 -1.37 -1.04
CA PRO A 112 -12.69 -1.33 -0.13
C PRO A 112 -13.64 -2.52 -0.27
N ALA A 113 -13.76 -3.11 -1.46
CA ALA A 113 -14.69 -4.21 -1.73
C ALA A 113 -14.18 -5.52 -1.09
N ALA A 114 -12.90 -5.81 -1.25
CA ALA A 114 -12.23 -6.91 -0.55
C ALA A 114 -11.89 -6.54 0.91
N ASN A 115 -11.97 -5.26 1.26
CA ASN A 115 -11.54 -4.70 2.54
C ASN A 115 -10.08 -5.08 2.89
N THR A 116 -9.21 -4.98 1.88
CA THR A 116 -7.80 -5.36 1.97
C THR A 116 -6.87 -4.20 1.70
N ILE A 117 -5.70 -4.23 2.34
CA ILE A 117 -4.58 -3.32 2.09
C ILE A 117 -3.41 -4.15 1.61
N THR A 118 -2.82 -3.79 0.48
CA THR A 118 -1.58 -4.37 -0.03
C THR A 118 -0.46 -3.32 0.03
N ILE A 119 0.66 -3.67 0.64
CA ILE A 119 1.87 -2.84 0.71
C ILE A 119 2.99 -3.53 -0.07
N THR A 120 3.54 -2.82 -1.05
CA THR A 120 4.70 -3.25 -1.84
C THR A 120 5.80 -2.19 -1.72
N GLY A 121 7.06 -2.55 -1.94
CA GLY A 121 8.21 -1.67 -1.67
C GLY A 121 8.65 -1.65 -0.19
N LEU A 122 9.70 -0.89 0.09
CA LEU A 122 10.36 -0.84 1.39
C LEU A 122 9.58 0.06 2.36
N PHE A 123 8.97 -0.52 3.39
CA PHE A 123 8.20 0.24 4.36
C PHE A 123 9.09 1.14 5.24
N ARG A 124 10.29 0.66 5.56
CA ARG A 124 11.37 1.41 6.19
C ARG A 124 12.71 0.87 5.72
N TYR A 125 13.71 1.71 5.56
CA TYR A 125 15.08 1.26 5.39
C TYR A 125 16.05 2.23 6.05
N THR A 126 17.18 1.70 6.48
CA THR A 126 18.30 2.45 7.05
C THR A 126 19.61 1.92 6.48
N HIS A 127 20.57 2.81 6.27
CA HIS A 127 21.84 2.46 5.63
C HIS A 127 23.03 2.99 6.46
N PRO A 128 23.46 2.28 7.51
CA PRO A 128 24.62 2.70 8.30
C PRO A 128 25.89 2.59 7.44
N ASP A 129 26.79 3.57 7.54
CA ASP A 129 27.98 3.63 6.70
C ASP A 129 28.88 2.39 6.90
N GLY A 130 29.34 1.79 5.80
CA GLY A 130 30.19 0.59 5.85
C GLY A 130 29.48 -0.73 6.20
N SER A 131 28.16 -0.72 6.43
CA SER A 131 27.34 -1.91 6.66
C SER A 131 26.18 -2.00 5.66
N GLY A 132 25.73 -3.21 5.32
CA GLY A 132 24.65 -3.42 4.36
C GLY A 132 23.34 -2.76 4.79
N MET A 133 22.44 -2.51 3.83
CA MET A 133 21.12 -1.93 4.06
C MET A 133 20.31 -2.79 5.05
N VAL A 134 19.75 -2.16 6.09
CA VAL A 134 18.74 -2.76 6.96
C VAL A 134 17.37 -2.27 6.50
N ALA A 135 16.61 -3.13 5.84
CA ALA A 135 15.29 -2.80 5.31
C ALA A 135 14.17 -3.62 5.97
N LEU A 136 13.01 -3.00 6.16
CA LEU A 136 11.75 -3.67 6.46
C LEU A 136 11.02 -3.90 5.14
N ASP A 137 10.90 -5.16 4.78
CA ASP A 137 10.60 -5.59 3.42
C ASP A 137 9.15 -5.36 2.96
N ALA A 138 9.06 -5.42 1.64
CA ALA A 138 7.89 -5.31 0.78
C ALA A 138 7.00 -6.56 0.79
N GLY A 139 5.72 -6.41 0.44
CA GLY A 139 4.83 -7.53 0.10
C GLY A 139 3.80 -7.90 1.15
N ARG A 140 3.41 -6.95 2.02
CA ARG A 140 2.47 -7.22 3.12
C ARG A 140 1.04 -7.02 2.66
N THR A 141 0.21 -8.04 2.81
CA THR A 141 -1.25 -7.91 2.60
C THR A 141 -1.96 -7.98 3.94
N PHE A 142 -2.94 -7.12 4.16
CA PHE A 142 -3.73 -7.02 5.39
C PHE A 142 -5.22 -7.04 5.06
N VAL A 143 -6.04 -7.62 5.94
CA VAL A 143 -7.49 -7.31 6.04
C VAL A 143 -7.68 -6.15 7.01
N VAL A 144 -8.71 -5.31 6.85
CA VAL A 144 -9.05 -4.27 7.85
C VAL A 144 -10.17 -4.79 8.77
N PRO A 145 -10.00 -4.86 10.11
CA PRO A 145 -8.87 -4.39 10.92
C PRO A 145 -7.60 -5.25 10.73
N PRO A 146 -6.40 -4.64 10.88
CA PRO A 146 -5.13 -5.15 10.33
C PRO A 146 -4.78 -6.55 10.86
N THR A 147 -5.04 -7.56 10.05
CA THR A 147 -4.49 -8.90 10.21
C THR A 147 -3.58 -9.18 9.03
N VAL A 148 -2.29 -9.43 9.30
CA VAL A 148 -1.30 -9.76 8.26
C VAL A 148 -1.66 -11.10 7.62
N ILE A 149 -1.84 -11.12 6.31
CA ILE A 149 -2.16 -12.32 5.53
C ILE A 149 -0.87 -12.97 5.00
N SER A 150 0.12 -12.16 4.64
CA SER A 150 1.43 -12.60 4.14
C SER A 150 2.48 -11.54 4.47
N ASP A 151 3.71 -11.98 4.76
CA ASP A 151 4.85 -11.13 5.04
C ASP A 151 6.12 -11.72 4.44
N THR A 152 6.98 -10.88 3.91
CA THR A 152 8.32 -11.26 3.43
C THR A 152 9.32 -10.29 4.05
N GLY A 153 10.42 -10.84 4.60
CA GLY A 153 11.56 -10.13 5.19
C GLY A 153 11.44 -9.71 6.66
N PRO A 154 12.33 -8.82 7.16
CA PRO A 154 12.50 -8.57 8.59
C PRO A 154 11.27 -7.92 9.24
N THR A 155 10.91 -8.40 10.41
CA THR A 155 9.86 -7.82 11.24
C THR A 155 10.24 -6.43 11.74
N MET A 156 9.25 -5.66 12.20
CA MET A 156 9.51 -4.34 12.81
C MET A 156 10.43 -4.43 14.02
N VAL A 157 10.36 -5.53 14.79
CA VAL A 157 11.24 -5.75 15.95
C VAL A 157 12.67 -5.98 15.49
N GLU A 158 12.89 -6.84 14.50
CA GLU A 158 14.24 -7.12 13.96
C GLU A 158 14.87 -5.86 13.34
N TRP A 159 14.08 -5.06 12.60
CA TRP A 159 14.54 -3.77 12.08
C TRP A 159 14.94 -2.81 13.20
N GLN A 160 14.13 -2.68 14.26
CA GLN A 160 14.45 -1.81 15.40
C GLN A 160 15.70 -2.26 16.14
N MET A 161 15.87 -3.57 16.35
CA MET A 161 17.07 -4.14 16.96
C MET A 161 18.32 -3.76 16.16
N ALA A 162 18.29 -3.93 14.84
CA ALA A 162 19.41 -3.62 13.96
C ALA A 162 19.74 -2.11 13.94
N VAL A 163 18.72 -1.24 13.90
CA VAL A 163 18.90 0.23 14.01
C VAL A 163 19.60 0.61 15.31
N CYS A 164 19.13 0.05 16.43
CA CYS A 164 19.71 0.33 17.74
C CYS A 164 21.16 -0.18 17.85
N ALA A 165 21.45 -1.35 17.28
CA ALA A 165 22.81 -1.88 17.22
C ALA A 165 23.74 -1.00 16.37
N ALA A 166 23.28 -0.52 15.21
CA ALA A 166 24.05 0.36 14.34
C ALA A 166 24.40 1.69 15.03
N LEU A 167 23.41 2.36 15.64
CA LEU A 167 23.63 3.62 16.36
C LEU A 167 24.46 3.48 17.65
N ALA A 168 24.59 2.27 18.19
CA ALA A 168 25.47 1.99 19.31
C ALA A 168 26.94 1.80 18.89
N ALA A 169 27.17 1.44 17.61
CA ALA A 169 28.49 1.15 17.05
C ALA A 169 29.17 2.39 16.43
N GLU A 170 28.38 3.35 15.93
CA GLU A 170 28.80 4.76 15.74
C GLU A 170 29.30 5.34 17.06
#